data_AF-A0A9D1V6W4-F1
#
_entry.id   AF-A0A9D1V6W4-F1
#
_cell.length_a   1.000
_cell.length_b   1.000
_cell.length_c   1.000
_cell.angle_alpha   90.00
_cell.angle_beta   90.00
_cell.angle_gamma   90.00
#
_symmetry.space_group_name_H-M   'P 1'
#
loop_
_entity.id
_entity.type
_entity.pdbx_description
1 polymer ?
#
loop_
_entity_poly.entity_id
_entity_poly.type
_entity_poly.pdbx_seq_one_letter_code
_entity_poly.pdbx_strand_id
1 'polypeptide(L)' 'MNYKHFTIEERCCLREYYVKGKSYREIARLLGRNVSSVSREL' A
#
# COMPACT_ATOMS: atom_id res chain seq x y z
N MET A 1 -17.43 1.43 -10.53
CA MET A 1 -16.44 1.39 -9.43
C MET A 1 -15.40 0.34 -9.78
N ASN A 2 -14.24 0.74 -10.30
CA ASN A 2 -13.17 -0.17 -10.66
C ASN A 2 -12.28 -0.40 -9.42
N TYR A 3 -12.74 -1.25 -8.50
CA TYR A 3 -11.99 -1.56 -7.28
C TYR A 3 -10.80 -2.43 -7.67
N LYS A 4 -9.66 -1.78 -7.94
CA LYS A 4 -8.44 -2.47 -8.31
C LYS A 4 -7.80 -2.99 -7.03
N HIS A 5 -8.11 -4.25 -6.69
CA HIS A 5 -7.49 -4.95 -5.58
C HIS A 5 -5.96 -4.87 -5.66
N PHE A 6 -5.31 -4.87 -4.49
CA PHE A 6 -3.86 -5.02 -4.44
C PHE A 6 -3.48 -6.41 -4.96
N THR A 7 -2.47 -6.46 -5.83
CA THR A 7 -1.86 -7.73 -6.21
C THR A 7 -1.10 -8.33 -5.04
N ILE A 8 -0.78 -9.61 -5.11
CA ILE A 8 0.02 -10.30 -4.08
C ILE A 8 1.37 -9.62 -3.89
N GLU A 9 1.98 -9.16 -4.99
CA GLU A 9 3.25 -8.43 -4.96
C GLU A 9 3.10 -7.08 -4.25
N GLU A 10 2.08 -6.28 -4.59
CA GLU A 10 1.87 -5.00 -3.93
C GLU A 10 1.60 -5.18 -2.42
N ARG A 11 0.88 -6.24 -2.02
CA ARG A 11 0.67 -6.59 -0.60
C ARG A 11 1.98 -6.94 0.10
N CYS A 12 2.85 -7.71 -0.55
CA CYS A 12 4.17 -8.06 -0.01
C CYS A 12 5.01 -6.80 0.21
N CYS A 13 5.12 -5.94 -0.81
CA CYS A 13 5.81 -4.66 -0.73
C CYS A 13 5.23 -3.74 0.35
N LEU A 14 3.89 -3.64 0.42
CA LEU A 14 3.18 -2.83 1.42
C LEU A 14 3.53 -3.27 2.83
N ARG A 15 3.53 -4.57 3.10
CA ARG A 15 3.90 -5.12 4.41
C ARG A 15 5.37 -4.92 4.72
N GLU A 16 6.26 -5.11 3.75
CA GLU A 16 7.69 -4.86 3.90
C GLU A 16 7.98 -3.39 4.26
N TYR A 17 7.33 -2.45 3.57
CA TYR A 17 7.49 -1.02 3.86
C TYR A 17 6.90 -0.61 5.20
N TYR A 18 5.79 -1.22 5.60
CA TYR A 18 5.20 -0.98 6.92
C TYR A 18 6.12 -1.48 8.05
N VAL A 19 6.68 -2.68 7.92
CA VAL A 19 7.67 -3.23 8.88
C VAL A 19 8.93 -2.36 8.93
N LYS A 20 9.34 -1.77 7.81
CA LYS A 20 10.44 -0.78 7.73
C LYS A 20 10.09 0.57 8.39
N GLY A 21 8.87 0.75 8.92
CA GLY A 21 8.44 1.96 9.60
C GLY A 21 8.11 3.13 8.67
N LYS A 22 7.88 2.89 7.38
CA LYS A 22 7.51 3.96 6.44
C LYS A 22 6.10 4.47 6.73
N SER A 23 5.90 5.77 6.51
CA SER A 23 4.57 6.37 6.65
C SER A 23 3.62 5.88 5.55
N TYR A 24 2.32 5.79 5.84
CA TYR A 24 1.32 5.38 4.84
C TYR A 24 1.36 6.24 3.56
N ARG A 25 1.73 7.52 3.68
CA ARG A 25 1.88 8.43 2.53
C ARG A 25 3.06 8.08 1.64
N GLU A 26 4.19 7.68 2.24
CA GLU A 26 5.34 7.20 1.46
C GLU A 26 5.04 5.86 0.79
N ILE A 27 4.40 4.93 1.51
CA ILE A 27 3.99 3.63 0.97
C ILE A 27 3.05 3.83 -0.23
N ALA A 28 2.06 4.71 -0.09
CA ALA A 28 1.15 5.08 -1.16
C ALA A 28 1.87 5.67 -2.39
N ARG A 29 2.84 6.57 -2.18
CA ARG A 29 3.67 7.11 -3.28
C ARG A 29 4.49 6.03 -3.97
N LEU A 30 5.13 5.13 -3.21
CA LEU A 30 5.97 4.07 -3.75
C LEU A 30 5.17 3.05 -4.57
N LEU A 31 3.96 2.73 -4.12
CA LEU A 31 3.07 1.81 -4.82
C LEU A 31 2.21 2.49 -5.89
N GLY A 32 2.26 3.82 -6.02
CA GLY A 32 1.37 4.58 -6.91
C GLY A 32 -0.12 4.41 -6.55
N ARG A 33 -0.43 4.14 -5.28
CA ARG A 33 -1.78 3.89 -4.78
C ARG A 33 -2.26 5.07 -3.93
N ASN A 34 -3.57 5.11 -3.69
CA ASN A 34 -4.14 6.10 -2.78
C ASN A 34 -3.83 5.71 -1.32
N VAL A 35 -3.53 6.70 -0.49
CA VAL A 35 -3.29 6.52 0.96
C VAL A 35 -4.49 5.84 1.62
N SER A 36 -5.72 6.18 1.20
CA SER A 36 -6.93 5.55 1.72
C SER A 36 -7.05 4.06 1.36
N SER A 37 -6.44 3.63 0.26
CA SER A 37 -6.38 2.21 -0.11
C SER A 37 -5.34 1.48 0.73
N VAL A 38 -4.16 2.08 0.91
CA VAL A 38 -3.08 1.55 1.78
C VAL A 38 -3.58 1.38 3.21
N SER A 39 -4.26 2.40 3.76
CA SER A 39 -4.82 2.36 5.13
C SER A 39 -6.01 1.41 5.30
N ARG A 40 -6.64 0.94 4.22
CA ARG A 40 -7.68 -0.09 4.30
C ARG A 40 -7.12 -1.51 4.27
N GLU A 41 -5.90 -1.64 3.75
CA GLU A 41 -5.23 -2.94 3.59
C GLU A 41 -4.35 -3.29 4.79
N LEU A 42 -3.79 -2.28 5.47
CA LEU A 42 -3.03 -2.36 6.71
C LEU A 42 -3.94 -2.24 7.94
#